data_AF-A0A382IMS5-F1
#
_entry.id   AF-A0A382IMS5-F1
#
_cell.length_a   1.000
_cell.length_b   1.000
_cell.length_c   1.000
_cell.angle_alpha   90.00
_cell.angle_beta   90.00
_cell.angle_gamma   90.00
#
_symmetry.space_group_name_H-M   'P 1'
#
loop_
_entity.id
_entity.type
_entity.pdbx_description
1 polymer ?
#
loop_
_entity_poly.entity_id
_entity_poly.type
_entity_poly.pdbx_seq_one_letter_code
_entity_poly.pdbx_strand_id
1 'polypeptide(L)'
;GDSDEASAAASGALDAIEMSLMDQGATLRYSKDVYLTFRESLLGYEFGAVDMYNSVLGEKTVENVYFTNAADDDGMYHPFMVIASHNAPAGPQFLIDVARPPGDGIEGVYEDQTITRNAVLENRLVKIPLRDYGLVSTLTDNDLSEYGTLAEDMGLTEDDWTVDNYASLSSSAIAVDGAMIYPAFSNILVYATFSAEITVSGIHVGRGMGFHYHADGHSFNGNGINLYNLGDYEGHSHPPIIGFVFDGIALFGKYESTYDSMDGYGDVLDDYNGHTHGDYGYHHHAYSTGVIQEEQNGATATYVQHFLQRGAFKGLVNDVPGLFQVTPSQFMEDEYKRYVGATGTVVVGTDNGVPSQ
;
A
#
# COMPACT_ATOMS: atom_id res chain seq x y z
N GLY A 1 -5.87 -8.60 -17.34
CA GLY A 1 -6.59 -7.36 -17.74
C GLY A 1 -5.69 -6.43 -18.54
N ASP A 2 -4.88 -6.95 -19.43
CA ASP A 2 -3.68 -6.33 -20.00
C ASP A 2 -3.68 -6.39 -21.54
N SER A 3 -4.84 -6.62 -22.15
CA SER A 3 -4.98 -6.53 -23.60
C SER A 3 -4.99 -5.08 -24.06
N ASP A 4 -4.69 -4.85 -25.35
CA ASP A 4 -4.77 -3.52 -25.96
C ASP A 4 -6.15 -2.87 -25.76
N GLU A 5 -7.23 -3.67 -25.84
CA GLU A 5 -8.59 -3.19 -25.57
C GLU A 5 -8.77 -2.77 -24.11
N ALA A 6 -8.18 -3.51 -23.17
CA ALA A 6 -8.25 -3.18 -21.74
C ALA A 6 -7.47 -1.90 -21.43
N SER A 7 -6.28 -1.71 -22.01
CA SER A 7 -5.50 -0.49 -21.83
C SER A 7 -6.17 0.73 -22.49
N ALA A 8 -6.81 0.56 -23.65
CA ALA A 8 -7.62 1.61 -24.27
C ALA A 8 -8.85 1.98 -23.41
N ALA A 9 -9.55 0.98 -22.86
CA ALA A 9 -10.68 1.21 -21.97
C ALA A 9 -10.27 1.91 -20.66
N ALA A 10 -9.15 1.49 -20.08
CA ALA A 10 -8.57 2.11 -18.87
C ALA A 10 -8.22 3.59 -19.11
N SER A 11 -7.60 3.89 -20.25
CA SER A 11 -7.29 5.26 -20.67
C SER A 11 -8.56 6.11 -20.84
N GLY A 12 -9.59 5.59 -21.52
CA GLY A 12 -10.86 6.30 -21.69
C GLY A 12 -11.64 6.49 -20.39
N ALA A 13 -11.53 5.55 -19.44
CA ALA A 13 -12.15 5.68 -18.12
C ALA A 13 -11.53 6.84 -17.32
N LEU A 14 -10.19 7.00 -17.36
CA LEU A 14 -9.52 8.13 -16.72
C LEU A 14 -9.89 9.48 -17.36
N ASP A 15 -10.07 9.54 -18.69
CA ASP A 15 -10.57 10.77 -19.35
C ASP A 15 -11.97 11.14 -18.83
N ALA A 16 -12.86 10.16 -18.69
CA ALA A 16 -14.20 10.38 -18.16
C ALA A 16 -14.19 10.82 -16.68
N ILE A 17 -13.30 10.20 -15.87
CA ILE A 17 -13.09 10.58 -14.47
C ILE A 17 -12.62 12.02 -14.38
N GLU A 18 -11.58 12.38 -15.14
CA GLU A 18 -11.01 13.73 -15.13
C GLU A 18 -12.08 14.79 -15.46
N MET A 19 -12.88 14.57 -16.51
CA MET A 19 -14.01 15.45 -16.84
C MET A 19 -15.02 15.56 -15.69
N SER A 20 -15.41 14.44 -15.09
CA SER A 20 -16.40 14.43 -14.00
C SER A 20 -15.93 15.15 -12.74
N LEU A 21 -14.63 15.07 -12.42
CA LEU A 21 -14.03 15.79 -11.31
C LEU A 21 -13.94 17.27 -11.63
N MET A 22 -13.52 17.64 -12.85
CA MET A 22 -13.48 19.04 -13.29
C MET A 22 -14.86 19.72 -13.21
N ASP A 23 -15.94 19.01 -13.59
CA ASP A 23 -17.32 19.50 -13.46
C ASP A 23 -17.73 19.75 -11.99
N GLN A 24 -17.07 19.09 -11.04
CA GLN A 24 -17.26 19.29 -9.59
C GLN A 24 -16.22 20.23 -8.97
N GLY A 25 -15.36 20.86 -9.77
CA GLY A 25 -14.26 21.69 -9.27
C GLY A 25 -13.19 20.90 -8.49
N ALA A 26 -13.12 19.60 -8.69
CA ALA A 26 -12.14 18.69 -8.13
C ALA A 26 -11.11 18.27 -9.19
N THR A 27 -10.04 17.59 -8.76
CA THR A 27 -8.99 17.11 -9.64
C THR A 27 -8.59 15.68 -9.29
N LEU A 28 -7.99 15.00 -10.25
CA LEU A 28 -7.15 13.85 -9.95
C LEU A 28 -5.98 14.30 -9.05
N ARG A 29 -5.51 13.41 -8.17
CA ARG A 29 -4.32 13.65 -7.34
C ARG A 29 -3.03 13.62 -8.16
N TYR A 30 -2.91 12.65 -9.05
CA TYR A 30 -1.81 12.55 -10.01
C TYR A 30 -2.32 12.64 -11.44
N SER A 31 -1.40 12.87 -12.38
CA SER A 31 -1.75 12.83 -13.79
C SER A 31 -2.26 11.44 -14.20
N LYS A 32 -3.08 11.42 -15.25
CA LYS A 32 -3.54 10.18 -15.90
C LYS A 32 -2.40 9.21 -16.19
N ASP A 33 -1.26 9.72 -16.67
CA ASP A 33 -0.10 8.92 -17.05
C ASP A 33 0.52 8.16 -15.86
N VAL A 34 0.50 8.74 -14.65
CA VAL A 34 0.97 8.06 -13.44
C VAL A 34 0.13 6.82 -13.16
N TYR A 35 -1.20 6.95 -13.19
CA TYR A 35 -2.11 5.83 -12.93
C TYR A 35 -2.05 4.76 -14.01
N LEU A 36 -1.91 5.14 -15.28
CA LEU A 36 -1.72 4.17 -16.37
C LEU A 36 -0.38 3.44 -16.23
N THR A 37 0.70 4.15 -15.94
CA THR A 37 2.03 3.55 -15.75
C THR A 37 2.03 2.56 -14.59
N PHE A 38 1.47 2.94 -13.44
CA PHE A 38 1.38 2.06 -12.28
C PHE A 38 0.50 0.83 -12.55
N ARG A 39 -0.63 1.02 -13.24
CA ARG A 39 -1.50 -0.07 -13.70
C ARG A 39 -0.75 -1.09 -14.57
N GLU A 40 -0.01 -0.62 -15.57
CA GLU A 40 0.74 -1.52 -16.46
C GLU A 40 1.85 -2.26 -15.69
N SER A 41 2.49 -1.58 -14.73
CA SER A 41 3.49 -2.21 -13.86
C SER A 41 2.87 -3.34 -13.04
N LEU A 42 1.75 -3.10 -12.34
CA LEU A 42 1.04 -4.13 -11.56
C LEU A 42 0.70 -5.36 -12.40
N LEU A 43 0.18 -5.14 -13.60
CA LEU A 43 -0.25 -6.22 -14.51
C LEU A 43 0.92 -7.00 -15.15
N GLY A 44 2.15 -6.51 -14.99
CA GLY A 44 3.37 -7.13 -15.52
C GLY A 44 4.09 -8.08 -14.54
N TYR A 45 3.70 -8.10 -13.26
CA TYR A 45 4.30 -9.01 -12.28
C TYR A 45 3.72 -10.42 -12.36
N GLU A 46 4.61 -11.41 -12.44
CA GLU A 46 4.30 -12.83 -12.45
C GLU A 46 5.04 -13.55 -11.32
N PHE A 47 4.49 -14.66 -10.85
CA PHE A 47 5.16 -15.55 -9.92
C PHE A 47 6.43 -16.13 -10.56
N GLY A 48 7.59 -15.59 -10.17
CA GLY A 48 8.92 -16.07 -10.54
C GLY A 48 9.47 -17.14 -9.59
N ALA A 49 8.81 -17.37 -8.45
CA ALA A 49 9.12 -18.42 -7.48
C ALA A 49 7.84 -19.04 -6.93
N VAL A 50 7.88 -20.33 -6.58
CA VAL A 50 6.75 -21.08 -5.98
C VAL A 50 7.04 -21.31 -4.50
N ASP A 51 7.14 -20.22 -3.75
CA ASP A 51 7.43 -20.23 -2.31
C ASP A 51 6.16 -20.03 -1.46
N MET A 52 5.00 -19.91 -2.11
CA MET A 52 3.68 -19.72 -1.48
C MET A 52 2.71 -20.83 -1.84
N TYR A 53 1.92 -21.30 -0.88
CA TYR A 53 0.87 -22.29 -1.16
C TYR A 53 -0.15 -21.72 -2.14
N ASN A 54 -0.52 -22.54 -3.13
CA ASN A 54 -1.44 -22.23 -4.23
C ASN A 54 -0.94 -21.22 -5.27
N SER A 55 0.32 -20.78 -5.18
CA SER A 55 0.95 -20.05 -6.29
C SER A 55 1.31 -21.00 -7.43
N VAL A 56 1.24 -20.51 -8.66
CA VAL A 56 1.64 -21.23 -9.87
C VAL A 56 2.62 -20.36 -10.64
N LEU A 57 3.78 -20.92 -10.97
CA LEU A 57 4.84 -20.19 -11.69
C LEU A 57 4.32 -19.61 -13.01
N GLY A 58 4.59 -18.32 -13.25
CA GLY A 58 4.16 -17.60 -14.44
C GLY A 58 2.70 -17.11 -14.42
N GLU A 59 1.91 -17.43 -13.39
CA GLU A 59 0.65 -16.72 -13.17
C GLU A 59 0.93 -15.31 -12.62
N LYS A 60 -0.02 -14.39 -12.82
CA LYS A 60 0.16 -13.00 -12.40
C LYS A 60 0.01 -12.86 -10.90
N THR A 61 0.71 -11.92 -10.29
CA THR A 61 0.44 -11.55 -8.89
C THR A 61 -0.79 -10.65 -8.79
N VAL A 62 -1.06 -9.87 -9.85
CA VAL A 62 -2.25 -9.02 -10.00
C VAL A 62 -3.01 -9.40 -11.26
N GLU A 63 -4.25 -9.85 -11.07
CA GLU A 63 -5.09 -10.38 -12.16
C GLU A 63 -5.78 -9.27 -12.97
N ASN A 64 -6.20 -8.22 -12.28
CA ASN A 64 -6.95 -7.15 -12.91
C ASN A 64 -6.77 -5.81 -12.21
N VAL A 65 -6.73 -4.75 -13.02
CA VAL A 65 -6.70 -3.35 -12.58
C VAL A 65 -7.62 -2.55 -13.48
N TYR A 66 -8.62 -1.92 -12.89
CA TYR A 66 -9.63 -1.13 -13.58
C TYR A 66 -10.00 0.11 -12.79
N PHE A 67 -10.72 1.04 -13.43
CA PHE A 67 -11.11 2.30 -12.82
C PHE A 67 -12.62 2.38 -12.65
N THR A 68 -13.06 2.96 -11.54
CA THR A 68 -14.47 3.23 -11.23
C THR A 68 -14.66 4.71 -10.96
N ASN A 69 -15.90 5.18 -11.16
CA ASN A 69 -16.26 6.59 -10.97
C ASN A 69 -17.67 6.72 -10.39
N ALA A 70 -17.92 6.04 -9.27
CA ALA A 70 -19.22 6.09 -8.62
C ALA A 70 -19.39 7.39 -7.83
N ALA A 71 -20.61 7.90 -7.80
CA ALA A 71 -20.99 8.99 -6.92
C ALA A 71 -21.59 8.48 -5.60
N ASP A 72 -21.39 9.24 -4.53
CA ASP A 72 -22.13 9.06 -3.28
C ASP A 72 -23.60 9.49 -3.44
N ASP A 73 -24.35 9.44 -2.34
CA ASP A 73 -25.77 9.79 -2.35
C ASP A 73 -26.02 11.31 -2.51
N ASP A 74 -25.00 12.14 -2.30
CA ASP A 74 -25.02 13.59 -2.54
C ASP A 74 -24.58 13.95 -3.98
N GLY A 75 -24.21 12.94 -4.78
CA GLY A 75 -23.78 13.09 -6.15
C GLY A 75 -22.30 13.48 -6.30
N MET A 76 -21.50 13.44 -5.24
CA MET A 76 -20.05 13.66 -5.28
C MET A 76 -19.35 12.42 -5.84
N TYR A 77 -18.47 12.61 -6.84
CA TYR A 77 -17.72 11.50 -7.42
C TYR A 77 -16.52 11.10 -6.56
N HIS A 78 -16.42 9.80 -6.29
CA HIS A 78 -15.32 9.12 -5.60
C HIS A 78 -14.69 8.08 -6.54
N PRO A 79 -13.83 8.51 -7.48
CA PRO A 79 -13.16 7.60 -8.40
C PRO A 79 -12.05 6.79 -7.73
N PHE A 80 -11.94 5.53 -8.13
CA PHE A 80 -10.94 4.60 -7.62
C PHE A 80 -10.23 3.87 -8.74
N MET A 81 -8.93 3.61 -8.54
CA MET A 81 -8.25 2.48 -9.16
C MET A 81 -8.51 1.25 -8.29
N VAL A 82 -9.11 0.22 -8.88
CA VAL A 82 -9.45 -1.03 -8.21
C VAL A 82 -8.49 -2.12 -8.67
N ILE A 83 -7.82 -2.75 -7.71
CA ILE A 83 -6.75 -3.72 -7.92
C ILE A 83 -7.19 -5.07 -7.34
N ALA A 84 -7.33 -6.07 -8.20
CA ALA A 84 -7.58 -7.45 -7.81
C ALA A 84 -6.24 -8.21 -7.75
N SER A 85 -5.80 -8.53 -6.53
CA SER A 85 -4.47 -9.05 -6.25
C SER A 85 -4.51 -10.40 -5.52
N HIS A 86 -3.50 -11.22 -5.76
CA HIS A 86 -3.21 -12.45 -5.02
C HIS A 86 -2.38 -12.22 -3.74
N ASN A 87 -2.17 -10.96 -3.36
CA ASN A 87 -1.45 -10.51 -2.16
C ASN A 87 -0.12 -11.25 -1.97
N ALA A 88 0.75 -11.13 -2.95
CA ALA A 88 1.94 -11.95 -3.00
C ALA A 88 3.05 -11.26 -3.78
N PRO A 89 4.31 -11.55 -3.44
CA PRO A 89 5.42 -11.01 -4.19
C PRO A 89 5.62 -11.80 -5.48
N ALA A 90 6.24 -11.18 -6.47
CA ALA A 90 6.67 -11.88 -7.67
C ALA A 90 7.89 -12.79 -7.40
N GLY A 91 8.71 -12.44 -6.41
CA GLY A 91 9.97 -13.12 -6.09
C GLY A 91 9.91 -14.12 -4.92
N PRO A 92 11.04 -14.76 -4.60
CA PRO A 92 11.18 -15.63 -3.44
C PRO A 92 10.91 -14.88 -2.11
N GLN A 93 10.36 -15.58 -1.13
CA GLN A 93 9.85 -14.96 0.10
C GLN A 93 10.86 -14.93 1.26
N PHE A 94 11.84 -15.84 1.28
CA PHE A 94 12.86 -15.96 2.34
C PHE A 94 12.33 -16.24 3.76
N LEU A 95 11.11 -16.78 3.89
CA LEU A 95 10.49 -17.06 5.21
C LEU A 95 11.25 -18.10 6.04
N ILE A 96 12.02 -18.97 5.38
CA ILE A 96 12.84 -19.98 6.07
C ILE A 96 14.00 -19.37 6.86
N ASP A 97 14.45 -18.18 6.48
CA ASP A 97 15.61 -17.50 7.09
C ASP A 97 15.22 -16.45 8.13
N VAL A 98 13.91 -16.29 8.41
CA VAL A 98 13.44 -15.40 9.47
C VAL A 98 13.94 -15.92 10.82
N ALA A 99 14.64 -15.07 11.57
CA ALA A 99 15.33 -15.46 12.79
C ALA A 99 14.34 -15.80 13.92
N ARG A 100 13.25 -15.04 14.04
CA ARG A 100 12.19 -15.26 15.01
C ARG A 100 10.82 -15.16 14.34
N PRO A 101 10.35 -16.18 13.59
CA PRO A 101 9.05 -16.10 12.93
C PRO A 101 7.91 -16.09 13.94
N PRO A 102 6.72 -15.63 13.56
CA PRO A 102 5.57 -15.59 14.48
C PRO A 102 5.25 -16.95 15.07
N GLY A 103 5.17 -16.98 16.40
CA GLY A 103 4.76 -18.16 17.16
C GLY A 103 3.25 -18.39 17.06
N ASP A 104 2.82 -19.61 17.37
CA ASP A 104 1.42 -20.02 17.32
C ASP A 104 0.52 -19.39 18.39
N GLY A 105 1.07 -18.55 19.27
CA GLY A 105 0.32 -17.77 20.24
C GLY A 105 -0.37 -18.59 21.32
N ILE A 106 0.04 -19.85 21.52
CA ILE A 106 -0.39 -20.68 22.66
C ILE A 106 0.28 -20.16 23.94
N GLU A 107 -0.41 -20.23 25.09
CA GLU A 107 0.15 -19.85 26.39
C GLU A 107 1.47 -20.55 26.66
N GLY A 108 2.50 -19.79 27.01
CA GLY A 108 3.84 -20.31 27.28
C GLY A 108 4.94 -19.35 26.82
N VAL A 109 6.18 -19.83 26.85
CA VAL A 109 7.32 -19.11 26.28
C VAL A 109 7.44 -19.38 24.79
N TYR A 110 8.02 -18.44 24.04
CA TYR A 110 8.11 -18.54 22.57
C TYR A 110 8.82 -19.83 22.10
N GLU A 111 9.81 -20.29 22.87
CA GLU A 111 10.61 -21.47 22.60
C GLU A 111 9.80 -22.78 22.55
N ASP A 112 8.63 -22.80 23.18
CA ASP A 112 7.73 -23.96 23.20
C ASP A 112 6.65 -23.89 22.10
N GLN A 113 6.55 -22.77 21.38
CA GLN A 113 5.54 -22.56 20.35
C GLN A 113 5.96 -23.17 19.01
N THR A 114 4.97 -23.60 18.23
CA THR A 114 5.18 -23.81 16.79
C THR A 114 5.26 -22.47 16.07
N ILE A 115 5.98 -22.41 14.95
CA ILE A 115 6.28 -21.15 14.24
C ILE A 115 5.74 -21.16 12.81
N THR A 116 5.37 -19.98 12.33
CA THR A 116 4.86 -19.79 10.96
C THR A 116 6.01 -19.43 10.02
N ARG A 117 6.25 -20.26 8.99
CA ARG A 117 7.29 -20.04 7.97
C ARG A 117 6.78 -20.22 6.53
N ASN A 118 5.48 -20.29 6.35
CA ASN A 118 4.85 -20.46 5.05
C ASN A 118 3.73 -19.44 4.89
N ALA A 119 3.50 -18.98 3.66
CA ALA A 119 2.36 -18.15 3.30
C ALA A 119 1.38 -18.93 2.41
N VAL A 120 0.13 -18.46 2.39
CA VAL A 120 -0.90 -18.90 1.45
C VAL A 120 -1.34 -17.72 0.61
N LEU A 121 -1.63 -17.99 -0.67
CA LEU A 121 -2.21 -16.99 -1.56
C LEU A 121 -3.53 -16.46 -0.99
N GLU A 122 -3.68 -15.13 -0.95
CA GLU A 122 -4.90 -14.46 -0.49
C GLU A 122 -5.48 -13.60 -1.60
N ASN A 123 -6.81 -13.60 -1.75
CA ASN A 123 -7.47 -12.72 -2.72
C ASN A 123 -7.82 -11.38 -2.06
N ARG A 124 -7.27 -10.29 -2.60
CA ARG A 124 -7.54 -8.92 -2.18
C ARG A 124 -8.20 -8.13 -3.30
N LEU A 125 -9.06 -7.18 -2.92
CA LEU A 125 -9.66 -6.21 -3.81
C LEU A 125 -9.44 -4.83 -3.20
N VAL A 126 -8.39 -4.15 -3.64
CA VAL A 126 -7.92 -2.89 -3.06
C VAL A 126 -8.42 -1.73 -3.90
N LYS A 127 -8.81 -0.64 -3.24
CA LYS A 127 -9.17 0.63 -3.88
C LYS A 127 -8.11 1.66 -3.54
N ILE A 128 -7.61 2.37 -4.55
CA ILE A 128 -6.78 3.56 -4.38
C ILE A 128 -7.58 4.77 -4.86
N PRO A 129 -7.88 5.76 -3.99
CA PRO A 129 -8.64 6.93 -4.40
C PRO A 129 -7.84 7.76 -5.41
N LEU A 130 -8.53 8.20 -6.46
CA LEU A 130 -7.95 9.02 -7.54
C LEU A 130 -8.19 10.51 -7.34
N ARG A 131 -9.29 10.87 -6.68
CA ARG A 131 -9.63 12.25 -6.34
C ARG A 131 -8.61 12.80 -5.35
N ASP A 132 -8.21 14.05 -5.55
CA ASP A 132 -7.46 14.77 -4.53
C ASP A 132 -8.38 15.26 -3.40
N TYR A 133 -8.36 14.58 -2.26
CA TYR A 133 -9.07 15.01 -1.05
C TYR A 133 -8.29 16.05 -0.22
N GLY A 134 -7.08 16.42 -0.65
CA GLY A 134 -6.16 17.26 0.10
C GLY A 134 -5.26 16.48 1.06
N LEU A 135 -4.51 17.23 1.87
CA LEU A 135 -3.53 16.72 2.84
C LEU A 135 -3.87 17.21 4.24
N VAL A 136 -3.54 16.42 5.24
CA VAL A 136 -3.66 16.83 6.64
C VAL A 136 -2.60 17.87 7.02
N SER A 137 -3.01 18.80 7.87
CA SER A 137 -2.15 19.76 8.58
C SER A 137 -1.70 19.24 9.94
N THR A 138 -2.54 18.46 10.63
CA THR A 138 -2.23 17.79 11.90
C THR A 138 -2.57 16.30 11.82
N LEU A 139 -2.03 15.50 12.74
CA LEU A 139 -2.28 14.05 12.79
C LEU A 139 -3.77 13.70 12.90
N THR A 140 -4.53 14.51 13.65
CA THR A 140 -5.94 14.29 14.00
C THR A 140 -6.92 15.01 13.07
N ASP A 141 -6.46 15.59 11.96
CA ASP A 141 -7.37 16.01 10.88
C ASP A 141 -8.08 14.80 10.25
N ASN A 142 -7.44 13.63 10.27
CA ASN A 142 -8.07 12.36 9.98
C ASN A 142 -8.67 11.78 11.27
N ASP A 143 -9.96 11.44 11.24
CA ASP A 143 -10.66 10.75 12.32
C ASP A 143 -10.78 9.26 11.98
N LEU A 144 -9.99 8.44 12.66
CA LEU A 144 -9.98 6.99 12.49
C LEU A 144 -10.79 6.24 13.56
N SER A 145 -11.54 6.94 14.41
CA SER A 145 -12.20 6.35 15.57
C SER A 145 -13.21 5.24 15.24
N GLU A 146 -13.83 5.28 14.04
CA GLU A 146 -14.71 4.21 13.56
C GLU A 146 -13.98 2.90 13.31
N TYR A 147 -12.70 2.98 12.94
CA TYR A 147 -11.87 1.83 12.56
C TYR A 147 -10.99 1.34 13.70
N GLY A 148 -10.65 2.23 14.63
CA GLY A 148 -9.60 2.04 15.62
C GLY A 148 -8.20 2.22 15.03
N THR A 149 -7.24 2.48 15.92
CA THR A 149 -5.83 2.67 15.57
C THR A 149 -4.90 1.88 16.50
N LEU A 150 -3.65 1.62 16.07
CA LEU A 150 -2.67 0.91 16.90
C LEU A 150 -2.47 1.61 18.27
N ALA A 151 -2.51 2.95 18.28
CA ALA A 151 -2.41 3.73 19.51
C ALA A 151 -3.60 3.50 20.45
N GLU A 152 -4.82 3.52 19.93
CA GLU A 152 -6.04 3.31 20.71
C GLU A 152 -6.15 1.87 21.22
N ASP A 153 -5.77 0.87 20.42
CA ASP A 153 -5.72 -0.55 20.82
C ASP A 153 -4.75 -0.79 21.99
N MET A 154 -3.71 0.05 22.10
CA MET A 154 -2.76 0.05 23.20
C MET A 154 -3.17 0.94 24.37
N GLY A 155 -4.34 1.57 24.31
CA GLY A 155 -4.87 2.43 25.35
C GLY A 155 -4.09 3.73 25.53
N LEU A 156 -3.40 4.18 24.49
CA LEU A 156 -2.69 5.47 24.50
C LEU A 156 -3.67 6.65 24.43
N THR A 157 -3.27 7.77 25.02
CA THR A 157 -4.01 9.03 24.90
C THR A 157 -3.54 9.82 23.67
N GLU A 158 -4.35 10.76 23.20
CA GLU A 158 -4.03 11.60 22.02
C GLU A 158 -2.69 12.32 22.13
N ASP A 159 -2.27 12.70 23.34
CA ASP A 159 -0.96 13.33 23.60
C ASP A 159 0.23 12.40 23.27
N ASP A 160 0.01 11.08 23.21
CA ASP A 160 1.01 10.06 22.89
C ASP A 160 0.90 9.54 21.44
N TRP A 161 -0.02 10.10 20.64
CA TRP A 161 -0.18 9.73 19.25
C TRP A 161 0.95 10.31 18.38
N THR A 162 1.38 9.52 17.41
CA THR A 162 2.49 9.79 16.50
C THR A 162 2.14 9.29 15.10
N VAL A 163 2.93 9.72 14.11
CA VAL A 163 2.84 9.22 12.72
C VAL A 163 3.07 7.71 12.58
N ASP A 164 3.61 7.04 13.61
CA ASP A 164 3.85 5.60 13.59
C ASP A 164 2.69 4.80 14.20
N ASN A 165 2.07 5.32 15.28
CA ASN A 165 1.06 4.58 16.05
C ASN A 165 -0.39 5.02 15.77
N TYR A 166 -0.63 6.22 15.23
CA TYR A 166 -1.95 6.63 14.75
C TYR A 166 -2.16 6.09 13.34
N ALA A 167 -2.24 4.77 13.26
CA ALA A 167 -2.18 3.98 12.04
C ALA A 167 -3.22 2.86 12.06
N SER A 168 -3.51 2.31 10.87
CA SER A 168 -4.43 1.18 10.71
C SER A 168 -4.03 -0.01 11.57
N LEU A 169 -5.02 -0.76 12.07
CA LEU A 169 -4.81 -2.06 12.73
C LEU A 169 -4.38 -3.17 11.75
N SER A 170 -4.39 -2.89 10.45
CA SER A 170 -4.08 -3.86 9.39
C SER A 170 -3.27 -3.22 8.26
N SER A 171 -3.52 -3.55 7.00
CA SER A 171 -2.87 -2.93 5.85
C SER A 171 -3.24 -1.44 5.73
N SER A 172 -2.28 -0.65 5.25
CA SER A 172 -2.41 0.80 4.98
C SER A 172 -2.10 1.15 3.52
N ALA A 173 -1.50 0.22 2.76
CA ALA A 173 -1.00 0.46 1.42
C ALA A 173 -0.94 -0.85 0.60
N ILE A 174 -0.71 -0.72 -0.70
CA ILE A 174 -0.43 -1.83 -1.62
C ILE A 174 0.84 -1.54 -2.41
N ALA A 175 1.71 -2.54 -2.52
CA ALA A 175 2.94 -2.50 -3.30
C ALA A 175 2.66 -2.70 -4.80
N VAL A 176 3.63 -2.33 -5.64
CA VAL A 176 3.55 -2.42 -7.10
C VAL A 176 3.48 -3.86 -7.62
N ASP A 177 3.87 -4.84 -6.81
CA ASP A 177 3.68 -6.28 -7.11
C ASP A 177 2.32 -6.82 -6.63
N GLY A 178 1.50 -5.98 -6.01
CA GLY A 178 0.17 -6.32 -5.50
C GLY A 178 0.13 -6.81 -4.05
N ALA A 179 1.27 -6.95 -3.37
CA ALA A 179 1.27 -7.33 -1.95
C ALA A 179 0.82 -6.17 -1.04
N MET A 180 0.14 -6.49 0.06
CA MET A 180 -0.25 -5.50 1.06
C MET A 180 0.97 -4.99 1.82
N ILE A 181 0.93 -3.71 2.18
CA ILE A 181 1.90 -3.06 3.07
C ILE A 181 1.16 -2.70 4.35
N TYR A 182 1.75 -3.05 5.48
CA TYR A 182 1.25 -2.76 6.82
C TYR A 182 2.08 -1.63 7.44
N PRO A 183 1.53 -0.91 8.44
CA PRO A 183 2.29 0.04 9.24
C PRO A 183 3.57 -0.57 9.78
N ALA A 184 4.63 0.23 9.91
CA ALA A 184 5.90 -0.25 10.43
C ALA A 184 5.78 -0.85 11.85
N PHE A 185 4.88 -0.30 12.68
CA PHE A 185 4.56 -0.85 13.99
C PHE A 185 3.59 -2.03 13.91
N SER A 186 3.83 -3.03 14.78
CA SER A 186 2.84 -4.04 15.12
C SER A 186 1.77 -3.51 16.07
N ASN A 187 0.75 -4.33 16.33
CA ASN A 187 -0.33 -4.05 17.29
C ASN A 187 0.12 -3.93 18.76
N ILE A 188 1.39 -4.21 19.07
CA ILE A 188 2.00 -3.97 20.38
C ILE A 188 3.02 -2.82 20.36
N LEU A 189 3.04 -2.01 19.30
CA LEU A 189 3.94 -0.87 19.09
C LEU A 189 5.43 -1.24 19.15
N VAL A 190 5.73 -2.40 18.56
CA VAL A 190 7.10 -2.86 18.31
C VAL A 190 7.29 -3.02 16.82
N TYR A 191 8.39 -2.48 16.29
CA TYR A 191 8.73 -2.67 14.88
C TYR A 191 9.06 -4.13 14.59
N ALA A 192 8.54 -4.67 13.48
CA ALA A 192 8.74 -6.07 13.12
C ALA A 192 10.23 -6.41 12.83
N THR A 193 11.01 -5.42 12.43
CA THR A 193 12.49 -5.47 12.32
C THR A 193 13.16 -5.74 13.67
N PHE A 194 12.71 -5.04 14.71
CA PHE A 194 13.24 -5.15 16.05
C PHE A 194 12.96 -6.52 16.66
N SER A 195 11.75 -7.03 16.42
CA SER A 195 11.34 -8.38 16.83
C SER A 195 11.99 -9.49 16.01
N ALA A 196 12.73 -9.14 14.93
CA ALA A 196 13.35 -10.08 13.99
C ALA A 196 12.34 -11.06 13.34
N GLU A 197 11.12 -10.57 13.08
CA GLU A 197 10.00 -11.35 12.52
C GLU A 197 9.82 -11.15 11.03
N ILE A 198 10.75 -10.45 10.38
CA ILE A 198 10.70 -10.18 8.95
C ILE A 198 11.88 -10.78 8.20
N THR A 199 11.69 -10.97 6.90
CA THR A 199 12.72 -11.47 6.00
C THR A 199 13.67 -10.35 5.58
N VAL A 200 14.76 -10.71 4.90
CA VAL A 200 15.71 -9.74 4.33
C VAL A 200 15.08 -8.78 3.32
N SER A 201 13.94 -9.16 2.73
CA SER A 201 13.18 -8.32 1.79
C SER A 201 12.08 -7.50 2.48
N GLY A 202 12.05 -7.47 3.82
CA GLY A 202 11.09 -6.67 4.59
C GLY A 202 9.70 -7.30 4.77
N ILE A 203 9.59 -8.60 4.50
CA ILE A 203 8.33 -9.36 4.46
C ILE A 203 8.02 -9.97 5.82
N HIS A 204 6.76 -9.95 6.22
CA HIS A 204 6.22 -10.69 7.36
C HIS A 204 5.11 -11.65 6.93
N VAL A 205 4.93 -12.72 7.71
CA VAL A 205 3.77 -13.60 7.60
C VAL A 205 3.24 -13.90 8.99
N GLY A 206 2.05 -13.40 9.27
CA GLY A 206 1.38 -13.64 10.55
C GLY A 206 0.86 -15.08 10.67
N ARG A 207 0.32 -15.43 11.84
CA ARG A 207 -0.26 -16.76 12.14
C ARG A 207 -1.34 -17.22 11.14
N GLY A 208 -2.05 -16.26 10.54
CA GLY A 208 -3.04 -16.53 9.49
C GLY A 208 -2.43 -16.90 8.14
N MET A 209 -1.10 -16.96 8.03
CA MET A 209 -0.36 -17.20 6.79
C MET A 209 -0.53 -16.12 5.70
N GLY A 210 -1.10 -14.97 6.07
CA GLY A 210 -1.24 -13.81 5.21
C GLY A 210 0.09 -13.06 5.06
N PHE A 211 0.47 -12.84 3.81
CA PHE A 211 1.71 -12.18 3.41
C PHE A 211 1.56 -10.66 3.39
N HIS A 212 2.57 -9.92 3.87
CA HIS A 212 2.63 -8.46 3.74
C HIS A 212 4.03 -7.89 4.02
N TYR A 213 4.28 -6.66 3.56
CA TYR A 213 5.48 -5.90 3.89
C TYR A 213 5.32 -5.08 5.18
N HIS A 214 6.39 -5.00 5.97
CA HIS A 214 6.51 -4.09 7.13
C HIS A 214 7.71 -3.13 7.01
N ALA A 215 8.66 -3.42 6.11
CA ALA A 215 9.91 -2.69 6.03
C ALA A 215 10.48 -2.69 4.61
N ASP A 216 11.42 -1.79 4.36
CA ASP A 216 12.05 -1.68 3.05
C ASP A 216 13.23 -2.64 2.89
N GLY A 217 13.00 -3.74 2.15
CA GLY A 217 14.01 -4.73 1.77
C GLY A 217 15.28 -4.14 1.15
N HIS A 218 15.09 -3.19 0.23
CA HIS A 218 16.18 -2.58 -0.54
C HIS A 218 17.12 -1.75 0.33
N SER A 219 16.58 -1.14 1.39
CA SER A 219 17.40 -0.43 2.37
C SER A 219 18.23 -1.35 3.26
N PHE A 220 17.79 -2.60 3.52
CA PHE A 220 18.60 -3.57 4.27
C PHE A 220 19.78 -4.08 3.46
N ASN A 221 19.55 -4.31 2.16
CA ASN A 221 20.52 -4.96 1.29
C ASN A 221 20.23 -4.67 -0.19
N GLY A 222 21.27 -4.71 -1.02
CA GLY A 222 21.15 -4.61 -2.48
C GLY A 222 21.24 -5.97 -3.17
N ASN A 223 20.51 -6.99 -2.69
CA ASN A 223 20.60 -8.36 -3.23
C ASN A 223 20.04 -8.52 -4.67
N GLY A 224 19.35 -7.51 -5.20
CA GLY A 224 18.83 -7.48 -6.57
C GLY A 224 17.48 -8.18 -6.74
N ILE A 225 16.81 -8.57 -5.65
CA ILE A 225 15.54 -9.31 -5.65
C ILE A 225 14.53 -8.74 -4.63
N ASN A 226 14.76 -7.51 -4.18
CA ASN A 226 13.78 -6.77 -3.38
C ASN A 226 12.63 -6.27 -4.27
N LEU A 227 11.60 -5.68 -3.65
CA LEU A 227 10.46 -5.06 -4.35
C LEU A 227 10.90 -4.10 -5.47
N TYR A 228 11.98 -3.36 -5.22
CA TYR A 228 12.67 -2.51 -6.17
C TYR A 228 14.18 -2.57 -5.87
N ASN A 229 15.02 -2.26 -6.85
CA ASN A 229 16.48 -2.43 -6.78
C ASN A 229 17.19 -1.31 -7.56
N LEU A 230 18.54 -1.25 -7.47
CA LEU A 230 19.33 -0.21 -8.14
C LEU A 230 19.14 -0.14 -9.67
N GLY A 231 18.79 -1.26 -10.31
CA GLY A 231 18.51 -1.30 -11.75
C GLY A 231 17.28 -0.49 -12.16
N ASP A 232 16.32 -0.32 -11.24
CA ASP A 232 15.08 0.41 -11.51
C ASP A 232 15.28 1.93 -11.58
N TYR A 233 16.46 2.42 -11.17
CA TYR A 233 16.84 3.83 -11.23
C TYR A 233 17.46 4.21 -12.58
N GLU A 234 17.97 3.23 -13.35
CA GLU A 234 18.69 3.50 -14.59
C GLU A 234 17.77 4.14 -15.64
N GLY A 235 18.14 5.33 -16.13
CA GLY A 235 17.37 6.05 -17.16
C GLY A 235 16.19 6.86 -16.64
N HIS A 236 15.96 6.90 -15.32
CA HIS A 236 14.88 7.66 -14.69
C HIS A 236 15.41 8.95 -14.03
N SER A 237 14.55 9.95 -13.88
CA SER A 237 14.89 11.23 -13.22
C SER A 237 14.52 11.25 -11.73
N HIS A 238 13.85 10.23 -11.24
CA HIS A 238 13.34 10.13 -9.88
C HIS A 238 13.33 8.65 -9.45
N PRO A 239 13.35 8.33 -8.13
CA PRO A 239 13.11 6.97 -7.67
C PRO A 239 11.82 6.37 -8.28
N PRO A 240 11.70 5.03 -8.39
CA PRO A 240 10.51 4.39 -8.97
C PRO A 240 9.30 4.50 -8.03
N ILE A 241 8.09 4.48 -8.60
CA ILE A 241 6.86 4.26 -7.82
C ILE A 241 6.81 2.78 -7.45
N ILE A 242 6.71 2.48 -6.16
CA ILE A 242 6.74 1.12 -5.61
C ILE A 242 5.42 0.73 -4.93
N GLY A 243 4.45 1.64 -4.86
CA GLY A 243 3.14 1.36 -4.30
C GLY A 243 2.26 2.60 -4.17
N PHE A 244 1.09 2.40 -3.58
CA PHE A 244 0.17 3.45 -3.18
C PHE A 244 -0.34 3.21 -1.77
N VAL A 245 -0.39 4.28 -0.98
CA VAL A 245 -1.07 4.31 0.31
C VAL A 245 -2.57 4.46 0.08
N PHE A 246 -3.40 3.92 0.97
CA PHE A 246 -4.87 3.95 0.83
C PHE A 246 -5.47 5.36 0.83
N ASP A 247 -4.70 6.37 1.25
CA ASP A 247 -5.04 7.78 1.12
C ASP A 247 -4.83 8.35 -0.30
N GLY A 248 -4.40 7.49 -1.25
CA GLY A 248 -4.19 7.84 -2.64
C GLY A 248 -2.80 8.40 -2.94
N ILE A 249 -1.90 8.51 -1.96
CA ILE A 249 -0.54 9.03 -2.16
C ILE A 249 0.39 7.93 -2.69
N ALA A 250 1.14 8.25 -3.73
CA ALA A 250 2.14 7.37 -4.30
C ALA A 250 3.32 7.19 -3.33
N LEU A 251 3.78 5.94 -3.21
CA LEU A 251 4.96 5.57 -2.47
C LEU A 251 6.11 5.31 -3.45
N PHE A 252 7.22 6.00 -3.27
CA PHE A 252 8.41 5.88 -4.08
C PHE A 252 9.53 5.12 -3.36
N GLY A 253 10.44 4.54 -4.13
CA GLY A 253 11.70 4.02 -3.62
C GLY A 253 12.54 5.09 -2.92
N LYS A 254 13.51 4.67 -2.11
CA LYS A 254 14.39 5.61 -1.41
C LYS A 254 15.25 6.44 -2.38
N TYR A 255 15.79 7.54 -1.91
CA TYR A 255 16.90 8.18 -2.62
C TYR A 255 18.18 7.36 -2.47
N GLU A 256 18.92 7.23 -3.58
CA GLU A 256 20.18 6.51 -3.64
C GLU A 256 21.33 7.46 -3.88
N SER A 257 22.38 7.36 -3.07
CA SER A 257 23.54 8.25 -3.15
C SER A 257 24.30 8.20 -4.48
N THR A 258 24.11 7.12 -5.25
CA THR A 258 24.67 6.96 -6.60
C THR A 258 23.82 7.65 -7.68
N TYR A 259 22.64 8.13 -7.32
CA TYR A 259 21.67 8.85 -8.16
C TYR A 259 21.33 10.22 -7.56
N ASP A 260 22.35 10.93 -7.06
CA ASP A 260 22.22 12.23 -6.36
C ASP A 260 21.74 13.39 -7.24
N SER A 261 21.68 13.18 -8.56
CA SER A 261 21.14 14.12 -9.53
C SER A 261 19.63 13.97 -9.78
N MET A 262 18.97 13.00 -9.14
CA MET A 262 17.52 12.81 -9.28
C MET A 262 16.76 13.98 -8.66
N ASP A 263 15.61 14.28 -9.27
CA ASP A 263 14.67 15.29 -8.79
C ASP A 263 14.32 14.98 -7.32
N GLY A 264 14.35 16.00 -6.45
CA GLY A 264 14.03 15.85 -5.02
C GLY A 264 15.11 15.23 -4.13
N TYR A 265 16.27 14.77 -4.64
CA TYR A 265 17.29 14.08 -3.82
C TYR A 265 17.77 14.86 -2.59
N GLY A 266 17.82 16.19 -2.68
CA GLY A 266 18.24 17.07 -1.58
C GLY A 266 17.10 17.62 -0.73
N ASP A 267 15.85 17.30 -1.06
CA ASP A 267 14.69 17.82 -0.36
C ASP A 267 14.47 17.05 0.95
N VAL A 268 13.99 17.78 1.97
CA VAL A 268 13.79 17.22 3.30
C VAL A 268 12.44 16.51 3.33
N LEU A 269 12.45 15.23 3.68
CA LEU A 269 11.24 14.47 3.98
C LEU A 269 10.61 14.95 5.29
N ASP A 270 9.29 15.08 5.29
CA ASP A 270 8.50 15.35 6.49
C ASP A 270 8.36 14.12 7.40
N ASP A 271 7.61 14.26 8.49
CA ASP A 271 7.43 13.19 9.47
C ASP A 271 6.71 11.95 8.91
N TYR A 272 6.00 12.08 7.78
CA TYR A 272 5.33 11.00 7.06
C TYR A 272 6.24 10.37 5.99
N ASN A 273 7.53 10.72 5.99
CA ASN A 273 8.54 10.36 5.00
C ASN A 273 8.19 10.84 3.58
N GLY A 274 7.52 11.98 3.43
CA GLY A 274 7.15 12.52 2.12
C GLY A 274 7.56 13.96 1.91
N HIS A 275 7.45 14.43 0.67
CA HIS A 275 7.69 15.82 0.29
C HIS A 275 6.93 16.19 -0.99
N THR A 276 7.05 17.44 -1.41
CA THR A 276 6.50 17.95 -2.67
C THR A 276 7.59 18.63 -3.48
N HIS A 277 7.74 18.28 -4.75
CA HIS A 277 8.58 19.00 -5.71
C HIS A 277 8.09 18.82 -7.15
N GLY A 278 8.44 19.79 -8.01
CA GLY A 278 8.12 19.76 -9.43
C GLY A 278 6.66 19.44 -9.75
N ASP A 279 6.47 18.58 -10.73
CA ASP A 279 5.16 18.09 -11.17
C ASP A 279 4.76 16.75 -10.51
N TYR A 280 5.53 16.29 -9.51
CA TYR A 280 5.30 15.01 -8.82
C TYR A 280 4.20 15.10 -7.76
N GLY A 281 3.80 16.31 -7.35
CA GLY A 281 2.90 16.51 -6.22
C GLY A 281 3.51 16.02 -4.90
N TYR A 282 2.70 15.93 -3.84
CA TYR A 282 3.15 15.31 -2.60
C TYR A 282 3.26 13.80 -2.78
N HIS A 283 4.34 13.20 -2.31
CA HIS A 283 4.56 11.76 -2.37
C HIS A 283 5.47 11.28 -1.24
N HIS A 284 5.32 10.00 -0.87
CA HIS A 284 6.16 9.35 0.12
C HIS A 284 7.40 8.75 -0.52
N HIS A 285 8.46 8.59 0.26
CA HIS A 285 9.63 7.79 -0.07
C HIS A 285 9.87 6.74 1.02
N ALA A 286 10.30 5.54 0.60
CA ALA A 286 10.98 4.64 1.50
C ALA A 286 12.20 5.35 2.12
N TYR A 287 12.40 5.19 3.42
CA TYR A 287 13.35 6.02 4.17
C TYR A 287 13.92 5.27 5.37
N SER A 288 15.13 5.62 5.78
CA SER A 288 15.79 4.99 6.93
C SER A 288 16.22 6.03 7.94
N THR A 289 15.92 5.81 9.21
CA THR A 289 16.34 6.70 10.30
C THR A 289 16.59 5.94 11.60
N GLY A 290 17.38 6.54 12.48
CA GLY A 290 17.60 6.01 13.82
C GLY A 290 16.33 6.12 14.67
N VAL A 291 15.95 5.02 15.31
CA VAL A 291 14.81 4.94 16.23
C VAL A 291 15.26 4.39 17.59
N ILE A 292 14.46 4.64 18.62
CA ILE A 292 14.62 4.06 19.95
C ILE A 292 13.41 3.15 20.18
N GLN A 293 13.65 1.88 20.49
CA GLN A 293 12.63 0.90 20.83
C GLN A 293 12.84 0.41 22.26
N GLU A 294 11.76 0.32 23.03
CA GLU A 294 11.78 -0.33 24.35
C GLU A 294 11.67 -1.85 24.21
N GLU A 295 12.55 -2.57 24.91
CA GLU A 295 12.55 -4.03 25.05
C GLU A 295 11.56 -4.48 26.12
N GLN A 296 11.14 -5.75 26.07
CA GLN A 296 10.24 -6.34 27.10
C GLN A 296 10.79 -6.28 28.53
N ASN A 297 12.12 -6.14 28.69
CA ASN A 297 12.78 -6.02 30.00
C ASN A 297 12.87 -4.55 30.51
N GLY A 298 12.29 -3.58 29.77
CA GLY A 298 12.34 -2.15 30.06
C GLY A 298 13.65 -1.45 29.67
N ALA A 299 14.59 -2.16 29.04
CA ALA A 299 15.76 -1.54 28.40
C ALA A 299 15.34 -0.85 27.10
N THR A 300 16.16 0.08 26.62
CA THR A 300 15.96 0.69 25.30
C THR A 300 17.12 0.35 24.38
N ALA A 301 16.80 0.13 23.12
CA ALA A 301 17.75 -0.14 22.06
C ALA A 301 17.61 0.92 20.97
N THR A 302 18.76 1.42 20.49
CA THR A 302 18.81 2.32 19.34
C THR A 302 19.30 1.56 18.12
N TYR A 303 18.55 1.63 17.03
CA TYR A 303 18.91 1.00 15.76
C TYR A 303 18.34 1.79 14.58
N VAL A 304 18.75 1.44 13.35
CA VAL A 304 18.21 2.06 12.14
C VAL A 304 16.98 1.28 11.69
N GLN A 305 15.84 1.95 11.66
CA GLN A 305 14.62 1.43 11.06
C GLN A 305 14.58 1.78 9.58
N HIS A 306 14.22 0.81 8.75
CA HIS A 306 14.08 0.93 7.31
C HIS A 306 12.59 0.91 6.94
N PHE A 307 12.00 2.09 6.83
CA PHE A 307 10.58 2.27 6.57
C PHE A 307 10.28 2.10 5.09
N LEU A 308 9.38 1.18 4.76
CA LEU A 308 8.71 1.16 3.46
C LEU A 308 7.59 2.21 3.44
N GLN A 309 6.78 2.21 4.49
CA GLN A 309 5.78 3.24 4.81
C GLN A 309 5.86 3.49 6.33
N ARG A 310 5.39 4.66 6.80
CA ARG A 310 5.21 4.94 8.23
C ARG A 310 3.96 4.23 8.74
N GLY A 311 3.05 4.93 9.41
CA GLY A 311 1.77 4.39 9.84
C GLY A 311 0.60 5.26 9.41
N ALA A 312 0.62 6.53 9.82
CA ALA A 312 -0.45 7.49 9.61
C ALA A 312 -0.61 7.92 8.14
N PHE A 313 -1.82 8.37 7.81
CA PHE A 313 -2.18 8.90 6.49
C PHE A 313 -1.87 10.38 6.39
N LYS A 314 -1.21 10.78 5.31
CA LYS A 314 -0.96 12.19 5.02
C LYS A 314 -2.08 12.78 4.16
N GLY A 315 -2.70 11.98 3.31
CA GLY A 315 -3.92 12.37 2.61
C GLY A 315 -5.10 12.45 3.57
N LEU A 316 -6.03 13.34 3.28
CA LEU A 316 -7.33 13.34 3.97
C LEU A 316 -8.12 12.11 3.56
N VAL A 317 -8.54 11.30 4.53
CA VAL A 317 -9.22 10.01 4.28
C VAL A 317 -10.65 9.94 4.78
N ASN A 318 -11.11 10.93 5.55
CA ASN A 318 -12.43 10.94 6.18
C ASN A 318 -13.58 10.72 5.19
N ASP A 319 -13.43 11.28 3.98
CA ASP A 319 -14.45 11.22 2.92
C ASP A 319 -14.15 10.15 1.87
N VAL A 320 -13.23 9.20 2.14
CA VAL A 320 -12.89 8.10 1.22
C VAL A 320 -13.79 6.88 1.51
N PRO A 321 -14.73 6.51 0.61
CA PRO A 321 -15.68 5.46 0.90
C PRO A 321 -15.05 4.07 1.08
N GLY A 322 -15.25 3.49 2.26
CA GLY A 322 -14.77 2.15 2.61
C GLY A 322 -13.25 2.02 2.54
N LEU A 323 -12.53 2.95 3.17
CA LEU A 323 -11.06 3.06 3.19
C LEU A 323 -10.34 1.72 3.45
N PHE A 324 -10.79 0.96 4.47
CA PHE A 324 -10.17 -0.32 4.84
C PHE A 324 -10.87 -1.55 4.27
N GLN A 325 -11.84 -1.36 3.36
CA GLN A 325 -12.47 -2.47 2.68
C GLN A 325 -11.56 -2.94 1.55
N VAL A 326 -10.81 -4.00 1.82
CA VAL A 326 -9.75 -4.52 0.92
C VAL A 326 -10.00 -5.96 0.45
N THR A 327 -11.22 -6.47 0.64
CA THR A 327 -11.59 -7.83 0.24
C THR A 327 -12.68 -7.85 -0.83
N PRO A 328 -12.83 -8.96 -1.58
CA PRO A 328 -13.92 -9.11 -2.54
C PRO A 328 -15.34 -9.07 -1.94
N SER A 329 -15.50 -9.13 -0.61
CA SER A 329 -16.81 -8.99 0.04
C SER A 329 -17.52 -7.69 -0.33
N GLN A 330 -16.75 -6.66 -0.70
CA GLN A 330 -17.24 -5.37 -1.18
C GLN A 330 -18.28 -5.49 -2.30
N PHE A 331 -18.21 -6.49 -3.17
CA PHE A 331 -19.23 -6.70 -4.22
C PHE A 331 -20.62 -7.04 -3.67
N MET A 332 -20.68 -7.50 -2.42
CA MET A 332 -21.89 -7.95 -1.73
C MET A 332 -22.40 -6.93 -0.71
N GLU A 333 -21.64 -5.86 -0.46
CA GLU A 333 -21.94 -4.85 0.56
C GLU A 333 -22.58 -3.63 -0.09
N ASP A 334 -23.84 -3.33 0.25
CA ASP A 334 -24.62 -2.28 -0.41
C ASP A 334 -23.97 -0.89 -0.35
N GLU A 335 -23.21 -0.62 0.72
CA GLU A 335 -22.49 0.62 0.94
C GLU A 335 -21.31 0.80 -0.02
N TYR A 336 -20.56 -0.28 -0.28
CA TYR A 336 -19.28 -0.20 -1.00
C TYR A 336 -19.30 -0.75 -2.42
N LYS A 337 -20.28 -1.61 -2.75
CA LYS A 337 -20.35 -2.30 -4.05
C LYS A 337 -20.31 -1.35 -5.25
N ARG A 338 -20.80 -0.11 -5.07
CA ARG A 338 -20.77 0.93 -6.10
C ARG A 338 -19.35 1.37 -6.49
N TYR A 339 -18.46 1.44 -5.51
CA TYR A 339 -17.09 1.91 -5.70
C TYR A 339 -16.17 0.86 -6.30
N VAL A 340 -16.56 -0.42 -6.26
CA VAL A 340 -15.83 -1.53 -6.89
C VAL A 340 -16.42 -1.96 -8.24
N GLY A 341 -17.44 -1.25 -8.73
CA GLY A 341 -18.02 -1.48 -10.05
C GLY A 341 -18.94 -2.71 -10.14
N ALA A 342 -19.67 -3.02 -9.06
CA ALA A 342 -20.69 -4.06 -9.10
C ALA A 342 -21.77 -3.77 -10.16
N THR A 343 -22.35 -4.81 -10.75
CA THR A 343 -23.38 -4.66 -11.80
C THR A 343 -24.51 -3.71 -11.36
N GLY A 344 -24.88 -2.77 -12.22
CA GLY A 344 -25.93 -1.79 -11.96
C GLY A 344 -25.51 -0.59 -11.11
N THR A 345 -24.22 -0.45 -10.79
CA THR A 345 -23.68 0.67 -10.00
C THR A 345 -22.68 1.54 -10.76
N VAL A 346 -22.25 1.09 -11.93
CA VAL A 346 -21.21 1.72 -12.73
C VAL A 346 -21.79 2.92 -13.49
N VAL A 347 -21.26 4.11 -13.20
CA VAL A 347 -21.46 5.32 -14.01
C VAL A 347 -20.17 5.57 -14.79
N VAL A 348 -20.00 4.93 -15.96
CA VAL A 348 -18.95 5.36 -16.90
C VAL A 348 -19.62 6.14 -18.01
N GLY A 349 -19.19 7.38 -18.23
CA GLY A 349 -19.67 8.30 -19.27
C GLY A 349 -19.36 7.85 -20.71
N THR A 350 -19.17 6.56 -20.96
CA THR A 350 -18.99 5.95 -22.28
C THR A 350 -20.27 5.27 -22.77
N ASP A 351 -21.43 5.64 -22.22
CA ASP A 351 -22.74 5.12 -22.62
C ASP A 351 -23.15 5.64 -24.02
N ASN A 352 -22.37 5.27 -25.03
CA ASN A 352 -22.86 5.15 -26.39
C ASN A 352 -23.79 3.95 -26.40
N GLY A 353 -25.03 4.16 -25.96
CA GLY A 353 -26.04 3.15 -25.69
C GLY A 353 -26.10 2.02 -26.71
N VAL A 354 -25.42 0.92 -26.39
CA VAL A 354 -25.66 -0.38 -27.00
C VAL A 354 -26.12 -1.31 -25.88
N PRO A 355 -27.41 -1.72 -25.86
CA PRO A 355 -27.90 -2.69 -24.90
C PRO A 355 -27.18 -4.03 -25.11
N SER A 356 -26.65 -4.60 -24.03
CA SER A 356 -26.20 -6.00 -24.01
C SER A 356 -27.38 -6.93 -24.28
N GLN A 357 -27.25 -7.81 -25.27
CA GLN A 357 -28.08 -9.02 -25.39
C GLN A 357 -27.54 -10.14 -24.51
#